data_AF-A0A8T2ZVY3-F1
#
_entry.id   AF-A0A8T2ZVY3-F1
#
_cell.length_a   1.000
_cell.length_b   1.000
_cell.length_c   1.000
_cell.angle_alpha   90.00
_cell.angle_beta   90.00
_cell.angle_gamma   90.00
#
_symmetry.space_group_name_H-M   'P 1'
#
loop_
_entity.id
_entity.type
_entity.pdbx_description
1 polymer ?
#
loop_
_entity_poly.entity_id
_entity_poly.type
_entity_poly.pdbx_seq_one_letter_code
_entity_poly.pdbx_strand_id
1 'polypeptide(L)'
;MAGIMFQDITTLLLNPKAFKDTIDLFVERYKGKNISVVAGIEARGFIFGPPIALAIGAKFVPLRKPRKLPGEVISEKYILEYGRDCLEMHVGAVKSGERALVVDDLIATGGTLCAAMNLLGVHCFPRDTEVTTRTCWSRSG
;
A
#
# COMPACT_ATOMS: atom_id res chain seq x y z
N MET A 1 10.67 -4.35 -26.87
CA MET A 1 9.75 -3.61 -25.99
C MET A 1 9.14 -4.62 -25.04
N ALA A 2 9.59 -4.66 -23.78
CA ALA A 2 9.04 -5.58 -22.78
C ALA A 2 7.67 -5.02 -22.37
N GLY A 3 6.60 -5.56 -22.95
CA GLY A 3 5.24 -5.25 -22.54
C GLY A 3 5.04 -5.60 -21.07
N ILE A 4 4.25 -4.80 -20.36
CA ILE A 4 3.84 -5.10 -18.99
C ILE A 4 3.20 -6.50 -19.00
N MET A 5 3.87 -7.47 -18.36
CA MET A 5 3.38 -8.83 -18.28
C MET A 5 2.21 -8.86 -17.30
N PHE A 6 1.00 -8.81 -17.83
CA PHE A 6 -0.22 -8.79 -17.02
C PHE A 6 -0.38 -10.15 -16.36
N GLN A 7 -0.09 -10.23 -15.06
CA GLN A 7 -0.37 -11.43 -14.27
C GLN A 7 -1.85 -11.41 -13.91
N ASP A 8 -2.62 -12.31 -14.52
CA ASP A 8 -4.05 -12.44 -14.23
C ASP A 8 -4.24 -13.11 -12.86
N ILE A 9 -4.47 -12.27 -11.84
CA ILE A 9 -4.74 -12.73 -10.48
C ILE A 9 -6.11 -13.39 -10.34
N THR A 10 -7.03 -13.26 -11.31
CA THR A 10 -8.42 -13.72 -11.14
C THR A 10 -8.52 -15.24 -11.01
N THR A 11 -7.62 -15.99 -11.69
CA THR A 11 -7.55 -17.45 -11.55
C THR A 11 -7.22 -17.87 -10.11
N LEU A 12 -6.35 -17.13 -9.43
CA LEU A 12 -6.06 -17.33 -8.01
C LEU A 12 -7.31 -17.06 -7.15
N LEU A 13 -8.02 -15.98 -7.44
CA LEU A 13 -9.20 -15.56 -6.68
C LEU A 13 -10.38 -16.52 -6.84
N LEU A 14 -10.54 -17.14 -8.01
CA LEU A 14 -11.57 -18.14 -8.28
C LEU A 14 -11.31 -19.49 -7.60
N ASN A 15 -10.11 -19.71 -7.05
CA ASN A 15 -9.78 -20.89 -6.27
C ASN A 15 -9.71 -20.54 -4.77
N PRO A 16 -10.76 -20.83 -3.97
CA PRO A 16 -10.81 -20.44 -2.57
C PRO A 16 -9.65 -20.97 -1.73
N LYS A 17 -9.17 -22.18 -2.03
CA LYS A 17 -8.02 -22.77 -1.33
C LYS A 17 -6.75 -22.01 -1.64
N ALA A 18 -6.47 -21.75 -2.93
CA ALA A 18 -5.26 -21.04 -3.34
C ALA A 18 -5.25 -19.58 -2.84
N PHE A 19 -6.41 -18.91 -2.86
CA PHE A 19 -6.54 -17.57 -2.29
C PHE A 19 -6.28 -17.57 -0.78
N LYS A 20 -6.91 -18.49 -0.03
CA LYS A 20 -6.64 -18.66 1.40
C LYS A 20 -5.17 -18.92 1.69
N ASP A 21 -4.56 -19.89 0.98
CA ASP A 21 -3.15 -20.25 1.15
C ASP A 21 -2.24 -19.03 0.89
N THR A 22 -2.59 -18.17 -0.08
CA THR A 22 -1.86 -16.92 -0.37
C THR A 22 -1.98 -15.92 0.78
N ILE A 23 -3.18 -15.70 1.32
CA ILE A 23 -3.37 -14.82 2.47
C ILE A 23 -2.62 -15.36 3.68
N ASP A 24 -2.70 -16.66 3.96
CA ASP A 24 -1.99 -17.30 5.07
C ASP A 24 -0.47 -17.08 4.97
N LEU A 25 0.12 -17.17 3.77
CA LEU A 25 1.53 -16.87 3.54
C LEU A 25 1.90 -15.42 3.89
N PHE A 26 1.06 -14.45 3.50
CA PHE A 26 1.28 -13.05 3.88
C PHE A 26 1.14 -12.84 5.39
N VAL A 27 0.12 -13.44 6.00
CA VAL A 27 -0.13 -13.35 7.44
C VAL A 27 1.06 -13.89 8.20
N GLU A 28 1.53 -15.10 7.89
CA GLU A 28 2.69 -15.70 8.56
C GLU A 28 3.97 -14.86 8.39
N ARG A 29 4.15 -14.22 7.23
CA ARG A 29 5.29 -13.31 6.99
C ARG A 29 5.25 -12.06 7.89
N TYR A 30 4.07 -11.56 8.22
CA TYR A 30 3.88 -10.24 8.85
C TYR A 30 3.41 -10.29 10.30
N LYS A 31 2.91 -11.45 10.75
CA LYS A 31 2.50 -11.69 12.14
C LYS A 31 3.67 -11.45 13.09
N GLY A 32 3.39 -10.80 14.22
CA GLY A 32 4.40 -10.47 15.23
C GLY A 32 5.37 -9.34 14.84
N LYS A 33 5.27 -8.75 13.64
CA LYS A 33 6.12 -7.63 13.23
C LYS A 33 5.61 -6.24 13.65
N ASN A 34 4.68 -6.16 14.61
CA ASN A 34 4.11 -4.91 15.13
C ASN A 34 3.56 -3.97 14.03
N ILE A 35 2.96 -4.53 12.98
CA ILE A 35 2.29 -3.76 11.93
C ILE A 35 0.91 -3.38 12.44
N SER A 36 0.65 -2.08 12.57
CA SER A 36 -0.63 -1.55 13.05
C SER A 36 -1.49 -1.01 11.91
N VAL A 37 -0.92 -0.84 10.71
CA VAL A 37 -1.60 -0.31 9.51
C VAL A 37 -1.31 -1.17 8.31
N VAL A 38 -2.34 -1.49 7.53
CA VAL A 38 -2.20 -2.04 6.18
C VAL A 38 -2.84 -1.05 5.21
N ALA A 39 -2.02 -0.42 4.38
CA ALA A 39 -2.46 0.51 3.34
C ALA A 39 -2.58 -0.23 2.01
N GLY A 40 -3.79 -0.31 1.45
CA GLY A 40 -4.01 -0.89 0.13
C GLY A 40 -4.05 0.19 -0.95
N ILE A 41 -3.46 -0.07 -2.11
CA ILE A 41 -3.61 0.81 -3.28
C ILE A 41 -4.77 0.31 -4.14
N GLU A 42 -5.67 1.23 -4.53
CA GLU A 42 -6.82 0.81 -5.33
C GLU A 42 -6.41 0.32 -6.73
N ALA A 43 -7.14 -0.62 -7.34
CA ALA A 43 -8.21 -1.42 -6.74
C ALA A 43 -7.70 -2.78 -6.24
N ARG A 44 -6.65 -3.32 -6.85
CA ARG A 44 -6.22 -4.70 -6.64
C ARG A 44 -5.51 -4.90 -5.29
N GLY A 45 -4.87 -3.87 -4.75
CA GLY A 45 -4.39 -3.88 -3.36
C GLY A 45 -5.52 -4.09 -2.34
N PHE A 46 -6.78 -3.80 -2.69
CA PHE A 46 -7.94 -4.04 -1.82
C PHE A 46 -8.38 -5.50 -1.80
N ILE A 47 -7.86 -6.34 -2.68
CA ILE A 47 -8.17 -7.77 -2.71
C ILE A 47 -7.39 -8.49 -1.61
N PHE A 48 -6.14 -8.07 -1.37
CA PHE A 48 -5.24 -8.71 -0.40
C PHE A 48 -5.09 -7.91 0.90
N GLY A 49 -5.14 -6.57 0.84
CA GLY A 49 -4.90 -5.71 1.99
C GLY A 49 -5.86 -5.93 3.17
N PRO A 50 -7.20 -5.84 2.98
CA PRO A 50 -8.16 -6.05 4.05
C PRO A 50 -8.07 -7.42 4.76
N PRO A 51 -8.01 -8.58 4.06
CA PRO A 51 -7.89 -9.86 4.75
C PRO A 51 -6.58 -9.98 5.54
N ILE A 52 -5.46 -9.43 5.03
CA ILE A 52 -4.20 -9.38 5.77
C ILE A 52 -4.34 -8.51 7.03
N ALA A 53 -4.91 -7.31 6.90
CA ALA A 53 -5.12 -6.38 8.01
C ALA A 53 -5.94 -7.01 9.13
N LEU A 54 -7.04 -7.65 8.76
CA LEU A 54 -7.92 -8.37 9.67
C LEU A 54 -7.17 -9.48 10.42
N ALA A 55 -6.40 -10.29 9.70
CA ALA A 55 -5.71 -11.44 10.28
C ALA A 55 -4.54 -11.07 11.20
N ILE A 56 -3.87 -9.94 10.96
CA ILE A 56 -2.76 -9.47 11.81
C ILE A 56 -3.19 -8.48 12.90
N GLY A 57 -4.48 -8.11 12.97
CA GLY A 57 -5.00 -7.15 13.95
C GLY A 57 -4.63 -5.69 13.68
N ALA A 58 -4.45 -5.33 12.41
CA ALA A 58 -4.14 -3.97 11.97
C ALA A 58 -5.39 -3.28 11.40
N LYS A 59 -5.40 -1.94 11.39
CA LYS A 59 -6.42 -1.19 10.62
C LYS A 59 -6.07 -1.21 9.13
N PHE A 60 -7.10 -1.24 8.29
CA PHE A 60 -6.95 -1.09 6.85
C PHE A 60 -7.15 0.37 6.44
N VAL A 61 -6.25 0.90 5.60
CA VAL A 61 -6.31 2.27 5.08
C VAL A 61 -6.35 2.23 3.55
N PRO A 62 -7.43 2.71 2.91
CA PRO A 62 -7.52 2.76 1.46
C PRO A 62 -6.73 3.96 0.91
N LEU A 63 -5.85 3.70 -0.06
CA LEU A 63 -5.22 4.71 -0.92
C LEU A 63 -5.92 4.69 -2.27
N ARG A 64 -6.51 5.82 -2.68
CA ARG A 64 -7.40 5.88 -3.86
C ARG A 64 -7.01 6.99 -4.82
N LYS A 65 -7.47 6.91 -6.06
CA LYS A 65 -7.40 8.03 -6.99
C LYS A 65 -8.27 9.20 -6.53
N PRO A 66 -8.07 10.40 -7.09
CA PRO A 66 -8.73 11.59 -6.62
C PRO A 66 -10.25 11.50 -6.66
N ARG A 67 -10.90 12.10 -5.66
CA ARG A 67 -12.37 12.22 -5.54
C ARG A 67 -13.10 10.90 -5.31
N LYS A 68 -12.41 9.88 -4.80
CA LYS A 68 -13.00 8.57 -4.45
C LYS A 68 -13.20 8.36 -2.94
N LEU A 69 -12.62 9.22 -2.12
CA LEU A 69 -12.74 9.21 -0.66
C LEU A 69 -13.64 10.37 -0.20
N PRO A 70 -14.60 10.14 0.73
CA PRO A 70 -15.48 11.18 1.24
C PRO A 70 -14.85 11.97 2.39
N GLY A 71 -14.97 13.30 2.40
CA GLY A 71 -14.42 14.14 3.48
C GLY A 71 -12.98 14.59 3.21
N GLU A 72 -12.23 14.91 4.27
CA GLU A 72 -10.90 15.51 4.13
C GLU A 72 -9.83 14.47 3.77
N VAL A 73 -8.96 14.84 2.82
CA VAL A 73 -7.89 13.99 2.28
C VAL A 73 -6.60 14.76 2.10
N ILE A 74 -5.48 14.06 2.22
CA ILE A 74 -4.18 14.50 1.69
C ILE A 74 -3.90 13.77 0.36
N SER A 75 -3.15 14.42 -0.53
CA SER A 75 -2.92 13.95 -1.88
C SER A 75 -1.44 13.99 -2.26
N GLU A 76 -0.94 12.95 -2.92
CA GLU A 76 0.41 12.88 -3.46
C GLU A 76 0.38 12.62 -4.96
N LYS A 77 1.12 13.43 -5.71
CA LYS A 77 1.23 13.31 -7.17
C LYS A 77 2.46 12.51 -7.54
N TYR A 78 2.36 11.66 -8.55
CA TYR A 78 3.48 10.90 -9.09
C TYR A 78 3.50 10.93 -10.61
N ILE A 79 4.69 10.71 -11.17
CA ILE A 79 4.95 10.76 -12.60
C ILE A 79 4.82 9.35 -13.17
N LEU A 80 4.11 9.26 -14.30
CA LEU A 80 4.01 8.08 -15.14
C LEU A 80 4.89 8.27 -16.38
N GLU A 81 5.16 7.19 -17.12
CA GLU A 81 5.90 7.26 -18.39
C GLU A 81 5.25 8.25 -19.38
N TYR A 82 3.90 8.30 -19.36
CA TYR A 82 3.11 9.24 -20.15
C TYR A 82 2.08 9.96 -19.28
N GLY A 83 2.56 10.81 -18.36
CA GLY A 83 1.69 11.76 -17.65
C GLY A 83 1.94 11.85 -16.15
N ARG A 84 0.91 12.26 -15.42
CA ARG A 84 0.91 12.36 -13.96
C ARG A 84 -0.39 11.77 -13.43
N ASP A 85 -0.30 11.09 -12.30
CA ASP A 85 -1.47 10.60 -11.58
C ASP A 85 -1.32 10.97 -10.10
N CYS A 86 -2.33 10.69 -9.29
CA CYS A 86 -2.40 11.12 -7.90
C CYS A 86 -3.05 10.05 -7.01
N LEU A 87 -2.56 9.94 -5.79
CA LEU A 87 -3.15 9.14 -4.73
C LEU A 87 -3.64 10.03 -3.59
N GLU A 88 -4.76 9.66 -2.99
CA GLU A 88 -5.38 10.31 -1.84
C GLU A 88 -5.51 9.33 -0.67
N MET A 89 -5.40 9.88 0.55
CA MET A 89 -5.64 9.19 1.82
C MET A 89 -6.37 10.13 2.77
N HIS A 90 -7.24 9.60 3.65
CA HIS A 90 -7.87 10.42 4.70
C HIS A 90 -6.84 11.04 5.65
N VAL A 91 -7.08 12.30 6.01
CA VAL A 91 -6.31 12.98 7.06
C VAL A 91 -6.40 12.18 8.36
N GLY A 92 -5.27 11.94 9.00
CA GLY A 92 -5.20 11.21 10.27
C GLY A 92 -5.46 9.70 10.16
N ALA A 93 -5.60 9.14 8.95
CA ALA A 93 -5.72 7.70 8.75
C ALA A 93 -4.51 6.92 9.31
N VAL A 94 -3.34 7.55 9.29
CA VAL A 94 -2.10 7.03 9.86
C VAL A 94 -1.52 8.06 10.82
N LYS A 95 -1.06 7.59 11.98
CA LYS A 95 -0.46 8.41 13.05
C LYS A 95 1.05 8.18 13.09
N SER A 96 1.76 9.18 13.59
CA SER A 96 3.20 9.05 13.84
C SER A 96 3.49 7.84 14.75
N GLY A 97 4.53 7.08 14.42
CA GLY A 97 4.94 5.87 15.13
C GLY A 97 4.18 4.60 14.76
N GLU A 98 3.12 4.67 13.95
CA GLU A 98 2.43 3.48 13.44
C GLU A 98 3.23 2.83 12.32
N ARG A 99 3.44 1.51 12.40
CA ARG A 99 4.14 0.74 11.36
C ARG A 99 3.13 0.29 10.31
N ALA A 100 3.36 0.70 9.07
CA ALA A 100 2.46 0.46 7.95
C ALA A 100 3.02 -0.55 6.93
N LEU A 101 2.16 -1.44 6.43
CA LEU A 101 2.41 -2.30 5.28
C LEU A 101 1.66 -1.75 4.07
N VAL A 102 2.36 -1.50 2.96
CA VAL A 102 1.70 -1.14 1.69
C VAL A 102 1.45 -2.41 0.88
N VAL A 103 0.23 -2.58 0.38
CA VAL A 103 -0.19 -3.73 -0.42
C VAL A 103 -0.66 -3.24 -1.79
N ASP A 104 0.02 -3.72 -2.82
CA ASP A 104 -0.33 -3.58 -4.22
C ASP A 104 -0.01 -4.90 -4.94
N ASP A 105 -0.76 -5.24 -5.97
CA ASP A 105 -0.63 -6.55 -6.63
C ASP A 105 0.54 -6.60 -7.61
N LEU A 106 0.82 -5.48 -8.28
CA LEU A 106 1.89 -5.36 -9.28
C LEU A 106 2.58 -4.00 -9.18
N ILE A 107 3.85 -4.02 -8.81
CA ILE A 107 4.71 -2.84 -8.88
C ILE A 107 5.28 -2.73 -10.31
N ALA A 108 4.79 -1.77 -11.08
CA ALA A 108 5.28 -1.53 -12.45
C ALA A 108 6.50 -0.59 -12.47
N THR A 109 6.30 0.67 -12.09
CA THR A 109 7.33 1.74 -12.18
C THR A 109 7.80 2.26 -10.82
N GLY A 110 7.23 1.75 -9.72
CA GLY A 110 7.51 2.21 -8.36
C GLY A 110 6.93 3.58 -7.99
N GLY A 111 6.49 4.40 -8.96
CA GLY A 111 5.97 5.74 -8.71
C GLY A 111 4.75 5.76 -7.77
N THR A 112 3.84 4.81 -7.95
CA THR A 112 2.67 4.63 -7.08
C THR A 112 3.07 4.26 -5.65
N LEU A 113 4.09 3.42 -5.48
CA LEU A 113 4.63 3.04 -4.18
C LEU A 113 5.29 4.23 -3.47
N CYS A 114 6.07 5.04 -4.20
CA CYS A 114 6.68 6.25 -3.66
C CYS A 114 5.61 7.26 -3.18
N ALA A 115 4.55 7.47 -3.96
CA ALA A 115 3.44 8.33 -3.55
C ALA A 115 2.73 7.79 -2.30
N ALA A 116 2.50 6.47 -2.23
CA ALA A 116 1.95 5.83 -1.04
C ALA A 116 2.85 6.03 0.18
N MET A 117 4.18 5.88 0.05
CA MET A 117 5.12 6.12 1.13
C MET A 117 5.10 7.56 1.63
N ASN A 118 5.06 8.53 0.72
CA ASN A 118 4.96 9.95 1.06
C ASN A 118 3.66 10.25 1.84
N LEU A 119 2.52 9.70 1.40
CA LEU A 119 1.24 9.82 2.12
C LEU A 119 1.32 9.24 3.54
N LEU A 120 2.07 8.15 3.71
CA LEU A 120 2.30 7.50 5.00
C LEU A 120 3.36 8.22 5.87
N GLY A 121 3.95 9.32 5.39
CA GLY A 121 4.98 10.08 6.10
C GLY A 121 6.36 9.41 6.10
N VAL A 122 6.65 8.58 5.09
CA VAL A 122 7.94 7.91 4.90
C VAL A 122 8.63 8.45 3.64
N HIS A 123 9.87 8.91 3.77
CA HIS A 123 10.70 9.24 2.61
C HIS A 123 11.24 7.97 1.97
N CYS A 124 10.94 7.75 0.69
CA CYS A 124 11.42 6.61 -0.08
C CYS A 124 12.94 6.69 -0.31
N PHE A 125 13.69 5.69 0.16
CA PHE A 125 15.01 5.37 -0.37
C PHE A 125 14.88 4.20 -1.37
N PRO A 126 15.59 4.22 -2.52
CA PRO A 126 15.33 3.37 -3.69
C PRO A 126 15.59 1.86 -3.54
N ARG A 127 15.67 1.29 -2.32
CA ARG A 127 15.96 -0.13 -2.08
C ARG A 127 14.99 -0.87 -1.16
N ASP A 128 13.96 -0.22 -0.62
CA ASP A 128 13.08 -0.84 0.37
C ASP A 128 11.72 -1.22 -0.23
N THR A 129 11.46 -2.53 -0.36
CA THR A 129 10.13 -3.09 -0.68
C THR A 129 9.29 -3.37 0.56
N GLU A 130 9.85 -3.19 1.76
CA GLU A 130 9.16 -3.29 3.05
C GLU A 130 9.25 -1.93 3.75
N VAL A 131 8.13 -1.22 3.84
CA VAL A 131 8.07 0.13 4.42
C VAL A 131 8.00 0.00 5.94
N THR A 132 8.96 0.58 6.66
CA THR A 132 8.87 0.79 8.10
C THR A 132 9.00 2.29 8.34
N THR A 133 7.96 2.90 8.91
CA THR A 133 7.96 4.28 9.40
C THR A 133 8.98 4.43 10.53
N ARG A 134 10.27 4.56 10.20
CA ARG A 134 11.23 5.11 11.15
C ARG A 134 11.13 6.63 11.07
N THR A 135 10.75 7.23 12.19
CA THR A 135 10.79 8.67 12.44
C THR A 135 12.11 9.25 11.96
N CYS A 136 12.07 10.05 10.90
CA CYS A 136 13.14 10.99 10.59
C CYS A 136 12.50 12.38 10.48
N TRP A 137 12.17 12.94 11.65
CA TRP A 137 11.94 14.38 11.77
C TRP A 137 13.29 15.02 12.13
N SER A 138 14.01 15.49 11.13
CA SER A 138 14.98 16.57 11.33
C SER A 138 15.15 17.38 10.05
N ARG A 139 14.36 18.43 9.91
CA ARG A 139 14.87 19.72 9.45
C ARG A 139 14.19 20.82 10.23
N SER A 140 14.82 21.16 11.35
CA SER A 140 14.87 22.54 11.82
C SER A 140 15.47 23.41 10.70
N GLY A 141 14.87 24.56 10.44
CA GLY A 141 15.32 25.53 9.45
C GLY A 141 14.19 26.48 9.10
#